data_AF-A0A6P5TJH8-F1
#
_entry.id   AF-A0A6P5TJH8-F1
#
_cell.length_a   1.000
_cell.length_b   1.000
_cell.length_c   1.000
_cell.angle_alpha   90.00
_cell.angle_beta   90.00
_cell.angle_gamma   90.00
#
_symmetry.space_group_name_H-M   'P 1'
#
loop_
_entity.id
_entity.type
_entity.pdbx_description
1 polymer ?
#
loop_
_entity_poly.entity_id
_entity_poly.type
_entity_poly.pdbx_seq_one_letter_code
_entity_poly.pdbx_strand_id
1 'polypeptide(L)'
;MSSASNHGLHLFFFFFLFLGFASSTTFLSNDIFHTGGSIGRSLLQAKQNCPVNFENQNYTIITSKCKGPNYPAKSCCNALKEFACPFADAINDLKNDCATTMFSYINIYGKYPPGLFASQCREGKEGLECPAEAPKPEKSRGQIAATRSIILALTAILLVLSFNMF
;
A
#
# COMPACT_ATOMS: atom_id res chain seq x y z
N MET A 1 -50.19 18.89 -32.21
CA MET A 1 -50.25 17.64 -31.44
C MET A 1 -48.87 16.98 -31.44
N SER A 2 -47.89 17.50 -30.67
CA SER A 2 -46.53 16.92 -30.65
C SER A 2 -45.79 17.04 -29.29
N SER A 3 -46.42 17.60 -28.26
CA SER A 3 -45.73 17.88 -26.98
C SER A 3 -45.74 16.71 -25.97
N ALA A 4 -46.55 15.67 -26.20
CA ALA A 4 -46.73 14.57 -25.24
C ALA A 4 -45.68 13.46 -25.36
N SER A 5 -45.05 13.28 -26.54
CA SER A 5 -44.13 12.14 -26.79
C SER A 5 -42.73 12.36 -26.20
N ASN A 6 -42.24 13.61 -26.17
CA ASN A 6 -40.91 13.92 -25.65
C ASN A 6 -40.87 13.86 -24.12
N HIS A 7 -41.98 14.21 -23.45
CA HIS A 7 -42.10 14.18 -22.00
C HIS A 7 -42.06 12.74 -21.45
N GLY A 8 -42.65 11.77 -22.17
CA GLY A 8 -42.61 10.36 -21.81
C GLY A 8 -41.21 9.73 -21.95
N LEU A 9 -40.49 10.08 -23.01
CA LEU A 9 -39.10 9.63 -23.21
C LEU A 9 -38.16 10.21 -22.15
N HIS A 10 -38.38 11.46 -21.74
CA HIS A 10 -37.58 12.15 -20.74
C HIS A 10 -37.79 11.57 -19.32
N LEU A 11 -39.05 11.25 -18.95
CA LEU A 11 -39.37 10.55 -17.72
C LEU A 11 -38.73 9.16 -17.65
N PHE A 12 -38.69 8.44 -18.78
CA PHE A 12 -38.05 7.13 -18.88
C PHE A 12 -36.54 7.23 -18.63
N PHE A 13 -35.85 8.21 -19.24
CA PHE A 13 -34.40 8.40 -19.07
C PHE A 13 -34.00 8.80 -17.63
N PHE A 14 -34.80 9.65 -16.97
CA PHE A 14 -34.59 10.02 -15.56
C PHE A 14 -34.77 8.84 -14.59
N PHE A 15 -35.69 7.92 -14.87
CA PHE A 15 -35.92 6.73 -14.05
C PHE A 15 -34.70 5.79 -14.02
N PHE A 16 -34.01 5.60 -15.15
CA PHE A 16 -32.78 4.79 -15.19
C PHE A 16 -31.58 5.47 -14.51
N LEU A 17 -31.51 6.81 -14.54
CA LEU A 17 -30.45 7.56 -13.85
C LEU A 17 -30.57 7.45 -12.32
N PHE A 18 -31.79 7.46 -11.77
CA PHE A 18 -32.05 7.25 -10.34
C PHE A 18 -31.80 5.81 -9.88
N LEU A 19 -32.07 4.80 -10.73
CA LEU A 19 -31.79 3.40 -10.40
C LEU A 19 -30.28 3.08 -10.37
N GLY A 20 -29.45 3.85 -11.07
CA GLY A 20 -27.99 3.68 -11.08
C GLY A 20 -27.27 4.22 -9.84
N PHE A 21 -27.91 5.06 -9.02
CA PHE A 21 -27.27 5.66 -7.84
C PHE A 21 -27.36 4.78 -6.58
N ALA A 22 -28.15 3.71 -6.60
CA ALA A 22 -28.33 2.81 -5.45
C ALA A 22 -27.15 1.86 -5.19
N SER A 23 -26.11 1.84 -6.04
CA SER A 23 -24.96 0.92 -5.87
C SER A 23 -23.74 1.51 -5.15
N SER A 24 -23.88 2.62 -4.44
CA SER A 24 -22.76 3.23 -3.70
C SER A 24 -22.98 3.31 -2.19
N THR A 25 -23.42 2.22 -1.57
CA THR A 25 -23.24 2.02 -0.12
C THR A 25 -23.01 0.54 0.21
N THR A 26 -21.76 0.12 0.38
CA THR A 26 -21.41 -1.05 1.21
C THR A 26 -20.55 -0.61 2.39
N PHE A 27 -21.14 0.16 3.31
CA PHE A 27 -20.66 0.18 4.68
C PHE A 27 -21.36 -0.97 5.41
N LEU A 28 -20.76 -2.16 5.38
CA LEU A 28 -21.16 -3.27 6.24
C LEU A 28 -20.53 -3.06 7.63
N SER A 29 -21.40 -2.75 8.61
CA SER A 29 -21.04 -2.70 10.02
C SER A 29 -20.95 -4.11 10.60
N ASN A 30 -19.96 -4.32 11.45
CA ASN A 30 -19.61 -5.58 12.12
C ASN A 30 -20.74 -6.18 12.99
N ASP A 31 -20.54 -7.48 13.21
CA ASP A 31 -20.69 -8.22 14.47
C ASP A 31 -21.91 -9.11 14.63
N ILE A 32 -21.78 -10.37 14.20
CA ILE A 32 -22.33 -11.53 14.91
C ILE A 32 -21.33 -12.70 14.77
N PHE A 33 -20.52 -12.92 15.81
CA PHE A 33 -19.76 -14.16 16.01
C PHE A 33 -20.72 -15.36 16.05
N HIS A 34 -20.66 -16.23 15.05
CA HIS A 34 -21.23 -17.57 15.12
C HIS A 34 -20.11 -18.57 15.37
N THR A 35 -20.03 -19.07 16.59
CA THR A 35 -19.13 -20.14 17.01
C THR A 35 -19.54 -21.44 16.29
N GLY A 36 -18.78 -21.84 15.28
CA GLY A 36 -19.01 -23.09 14.55
C GLY A 36 -17.81 -23.41 13.68
N GLY A 37 -17.04 -24.42 14.08
CA GLY A 37 -15.71 -24.70 13.55
C GLY A 37 -15.65 -24.89 12.03
N SER A 38 -14.56 -24.42 11.42
CA SER A 38 -14.06 -24.93 10.15
C SER A 38 -12.63 -24.47 9.91
N ILE A 39 -11.71 -25.44 9.93
CA ILE A 39 -10.55 -25.58 9.04
C ILE A 39 -9.60 -24.37 8.97
N GLY A 40 -8.46 -24.55 9.66
CA GLY A 40 -7.26 -23.72 9.54
C GLY A 40 -6.69 -23.70 8.12
N ARG A 41 -7.16 -22.75 7.32
CA ARG A 41 -6.38 -22.14 6.25
C ARG A 41 -6.13 -20.71 6.67
N SER A 42 -4.97 -20.46 7.31
CA SER A 42 -4.45 -19.10 7.32
C SER A 42 -4.31 -18.71 5.87
N LEU A 43 -5.16 -17.80 5.40
CA LEU A 43 -4.87 -17.09 4.16
C LEU A 43 -3.45 -16.55 4.33
N LEU A 44 -2.55 -16.87 3.40
CA LEU A 44 -1.40 -16.00 3.16
C LEU A 44 -2.05 -14.64 2.95
N GLN A 45 -2.04 -13.79 3.98
CA GLN A 45 -2.60 -12.45 3.86
C GLN A 45 -1.87 -11.87 2.66
N ALA A 46 -2.62 -11.62 1.58
CA ALA A 46 -2.05 -11.14 0.34
C ALA A 46 -1.51 -9.74 0.62
N LYS A 47 -0.25 -9.70 1.03
CA LYS A 47 0.51 -8.48 1.25
C LYS A 47 0.64 -7.79 -0.10
N GLN A 48 0.54 -6.48 -0.08
CA GLN A 48 0.82 -5.69 -1.28
C GLN A 48 2.27 -5.90 -1.70
N ASN A 49 2.52 -5.89 -3.01
CA ASN A 49 3.88 -5.93 -3.51
C ASN A 49 4.70 -4.75 -2.99
N CYS A 50 5.95 -5.01 -2.65
CA CYS A 50 6.87 -3.99 -2.21
C CYS A 50 7.11 -2.92 -3.31
N PRO A 51 6.92 -1.63 -3.01
CA PRO A 51 7.22 -0.56 -3.97
C PRO A 51 8.73 -0.34 -4.19
N VAL A 52 9.59 -0.93 -3.37
CA VAL A 52 11.05 -0.86 -3.49
C VAL A 52 11.55 -2.05 -4.29
N ASN A 53 12.31 -1.78 -5.36
CA ASN A 53 12.95 -2.83 -6.15
C ASN A 53 14.20 -3.37 -5.43
N PHE A 54 14.02 -4.35 -4.55
CA PHE A 54 15.13 -4.99 -3.85
C PHE A 54 16.02 -5.83 -4.78
N GLU A 55 15.53 -6.32 -5.92
CA GLU A 55 16.34 -7.13 -6.84
C GLU A 55 17.62 -6.42 -7.29
N ASN A 56 17.52 -5.12 -7.56
CA ASN A 56 18.60 -4.33 -8.16
C ASN A 56 19.40 -3.51 -7.13
N GLN A 57 19.29 -3.82 -5.84
CA GLN A 57 20.01 -3.09 -4.79
C GLN A 57 21.46 -3.53 -4.67
N ASN A 58 22.30 -2.66 -4.09
CA ASN A 58 23.70 -2.96 -3.85
C ASN A 58 23.88 -3.79 -2.56
N TYR A 59 23.99 -5.10 -2.71
CA TYR A 59 24.20 -6.05 -1.60
C TYR A 59 25.64 -6.11 -1.08
N THR A 60 26.60 -5.45 -1.75
CA THR A 60 28.01 -5.45 -1.34
C THR A 60 28.20 -4.88 0.07
N ILE A 61 27.33 -3.95 0.49
CA ILE A 61 27.38 -3.38 1.84
C ILE A 61 27.22 -4.44 2.94
N ILE A 62 26.44 -5.49 2.67
CA ILE A 62 26.25 -6.64 3.57
C ILE A 62 27.33 -7.68 3.31
N THR A 63 27.50 -8.11 2.05
CA THR A 63 28.34 -9.26 1.71
C THR A 63 29.84 -9.03 1.91
N SER A 64 30.29 -7.77 1.88
CA SER A 64 31.69 -7.43 2.17
C SER A 64 32.02 -7.47 3.67
N LYS A 65 31.04 -7.19 4.54
CA LYS A 65 31.23 -7.02 6.00
C LYS A 65 30.75 -8.23 6.81
N CYS A 66 29.69 -8.90 6.37
CA CYS A 66 29.11 -10.07 7.03
C CYS A 66 29.55 -11.35 6.33
N LYS A 67 30.62 -11.99 6.82
CA LYS A 67 31.22 -13.17 6.20
C LYS A 67 31.14 -14.39 7.11
N GLY A 68 30.84 -15.54 6.50
CA GLY A 68 30.91 -16.85 7.15
C GLY A 68 32.35 -17.32 7.36
N PRO A 69 32.55 -18.41 8.12
CA PRO A 69 31.51 -19.24 8.73
C PRO A 69 30.95 -18.70 10.05
N ASN A 70 31.67 -17.79 10.71
CA ASN A 70 31.33 -17.35 12.07
C ASN A 70 30.32 -16.20 12.13
N TYR A 71 30.04 -15.52 11.01
CA TYR A 71 29.06 -14.43 10.88
C TYR A 71 29.04 -13.46 12.09
N PRO A 72 30.12 -12.68 12.29
CA PRO A 72 30.27 -11.88 13.50
C PRO A 72 29.10 -10.90 13.69
N ALA A 73 28.33 -11.08 14.77
CA ALA A 73 27.06 -10.40 15.00
C ALA A 73 27.16 -8.88 14.83
N LYS A 74 28.12 -8.24 15.49
CA LYS A 74 28.32 -6.79 15.40
C LYS A 74 28.53 -6.30 13.96
N SER A 75 29.37 -6.98 13.17
CA SER A 75 29.63 -6.60 11.79
C SER A 75 28.40 -6.80 10.91
N CYS A 76 27.74 -7.95 11.06
CA CYS A 76 26.55 -8.31 10.28
C CYS A 76 25.35 -7.40 10.57
N CYS A 77 25.10 -7.09 11.85
CA CYS A 77 23.98 -6.22 12.22
C CYS A 77 24.24 -4.78 11.82
N ASN A 78 25.47 -4.27 11.96
CA ASN A 78 25.82 -2.94 11.46
C ASN A 78 25.65 -2.83 9.95
N ALA A 79 26.11 -3.83 9.20
CA ALA A 79 25.95 -3.87 7.75
C ALA A 79 24.48 -3.96 7.32
N LEU A 80 23.67 -4.74 8.04
CA LEU A 80 22.22 -4.82 7.82
C LEU A 80 21.55 -3.46 8.08
N LYS A 81 21.90 -2.77 9.17
CA LYS A 81 21.37 -1.41 9.42
C LYS A 81 21.70 -0.46 8.28
N GLU A 82 22.95 -0.43 7.86
CA GLU A 82 23.42 0.47 6.79
C GLU A 82 22.66 0.23 5.48
N PHE A 83 22.31 -1.02 5.19
CA PHE A 83 21.49 -1.39 4.03
C PHE A 83 20.00 -1.09 4.20
N ALA A 84 19.42 -1.45 5.36
CA ALA A 84 17.98 -1.50 5.56
C ALA A 84 17.39 -0.16 6.00
N CYS A 85 18.15 0.67 6.73
CA CYS A 85 17.65 1.92 7.29
C CYS A 85 17.13 2.93 6.26
N PRO A 86 17.73 3.09 5.06
CA PRO A 86 17.14 3.92 4.01
C PRO A 86 15.73 3.49 3.56
N PHE A 87 15.33 2.26 3.87
CA PHE A 87 14.05 1.67 3.50
C PHE A 87 13.17 1.32 4.71
N ALA A 88 13.49 1.84 5.90
CA ALA A 88 12.84 1.49 7.17
C ALA A 88 11.30 1.61 7.09
N ASP A 89 10.78 2.69 6.52
CA ASP A 89 9.33 2.89 6.38
C ASP A 89 8.65 1.80 5.55
N ALA A 90 9.29 1.37 4.46
CA ALA A 90 8.73 0.38 3.56
C ALA A 90 8.80 -1.03 4.17
N ILE A 91 9.92 -1.38 4.80
CA ILE A 91 10.12 -2.71 5.39
C ILE A 91 9.34 -2.91 6.70
N ASN A 92 9.06 -1.83 7.44
CA ASN A 92 8.26 -1.87 8.66
C ASN A 92 6.75 -1.81 8.42
N ASP A 93 6.30 -1.58 7.18
CA ASP A 93 4.89 -1.60 6.83
C ASP A 93 4.37 -3.05 6.68
N LEU A 94 3.56 -3.44 7.66
CA LEU A 94 2.98 -4.78 7.75
C LEU A 94 2.02 -5.10 6.59
N LYS A 95 1.56 -4.11 5.82
CA LYS A 95 0.63 -4.28 4.69
C LYS A 95 1.30 -4.78 3.41
N ASN A 96 2.63 -4.65 3.31
CA ASN A 96 3.39 -5.06 2.14
C ASN A 96 4.36 -6.22 2.46
N ASP A 97 4.98 -6.78 1.42
CA ASP A 97 5.94 -7.89 1.51
C ASP A 97 7.42 -7.46 1.51
N CYS A 98 7.72 -6.17 1.67
CA CYS A 98 9.07 -5.60 1.56
C CYS A 98 10.09 -6.29 2.46
N ALA A 99 9.75 -6.55 3.73
CA ALA A 99 10.68 -7.22 4.65
C ALA A 99 11.05 -8.63 4.14
N THR A 100 10.05 -9.40 3.71
CA THR A 100 10.26 -10.76 3.19
C THR A 100 11.08 -10.73 1.90
N THR A 101 10.74 -9.84 0.98
CA THR A 101 11.45 -9.66 -0.30
C THR A 101 12.90 -9.23 -0.08
N MET A 102 13.13 -8.25 0.80
CA MET A 102 14.47 -7.79 1.18
C MET A 102 15.32 -8.94 1.72
N PHE A 103 14.84 -9.66 2.74
CA PHE A 103 15.60 -10.76 3.33
C PHE A 103 15.83 -11.92 2.35
N SER A 104 14.89 -12.18 1.43
CA SER A 104 15.07 -13.17 0.37
C SER A 104 16.30 -12.88 -0.48
N TYR A 105 16.41 -11.65 -1.03
CA TYR A 105 17.55 -11.27 -1.84
C TYR A 105 18.85 -11.18 -1.04
N ILE A 106 18.81 -10.66 0.21
CA ILE A 106 19.98 -10.68 1.10
C ILE A 106 20.52 -12.12 1.24
N ASN A 107 19.65 -13.08 1.52
CA ASN A 107 20.04 -14.47 1.74
C ASN A 107 20.57 -15.12 0.46
N ILE A 108 19.95 -14.86 -0.70
CA ILE A 108 20.38 -15.43 -1.99
C ILE A 108 21.73 -14.86 -2.42
N TYR A 109 21.91 -13.53 -2.40
CA TYR A 109 23.18 -12.91 -2.83
C TYR A 109 24.33 -13.16 -1.86
N GLY A 110 24.05 -13.19 -0.56
CA GLY A 110 25.05 -13.42 0.47
C GLY A 110 25.26 -14.89 0.84
N LYS A 111 24.43 -15.81 0.34
CA LYS A 111 24.39 -17.22 0.74
C LYS A 111 24.25 -17.39 2.25
N TYR A 112 23.41 -16.56 2.87
CA TYR A 112 23.20 -16.59 4.32
C TYR A 112 22.19 -17.67 4.73
N PRO A 113 22.41 -18.35 5.87
CA PRO A 113 21.42 -19.26 6.42
C PRO A 113 20.14 -18.50 6.82
N PRO A 114 18.96 -19.11 6.65
CA PRO A 114 17.70 -18.49 7.02
C PRO A 114 17.68 -18.16 8.51
N GLY A 115 17.22 -16.95 8.84
CA GLY A 115 17.12 -16.49 10.23
C GLY A 115 18.42 -15.97 10.85
N LEU A 116 19.56 -15.96 10.14
CA LEU A 116 20.83 -15.43 10.66
C LEU A 116 20.68 -14.05 11.30
N PHE A 117 20.08 -13.11 10.56
CA PHE A 117 19.91 -11.74 11.05
C PHE A 117 18.85 -11.65 12.16
N ALA A 118 17.77 -12.43 12.07
CA ALA A 118 16.71 -12.43 13.07
C ALA A 118 17.18 -12.98 14.43
N SER A 119 18.14 -13.92 14.44
CA SER A 119 18.65 -14.54 15.66
C SER A 119 19.69 -13.68 16.39
N GLN A 120 20.46 -12.87 15.66
CA GLN A 120 21.60 -12.14 16.24
C GLN A 120 21.45 -10.61 16.25
N CYS A 121 20.54 -10.04 15.44
CA CYS A 121 20.37 -8.60 15.30
C CYS A 121 19.12 -8.11 16.04
N ARG A 122 19.26 -7.91 17.35
CA ARG A 122 18.23 -7.34 18.22
C ARG A 122 18.87 -6.41 19.25
N GLU A 123 18.42 -5.16 19.29
CA GLU A 123 18.91 -4.14 20.23
C GLU A 123 17.88 -3.82 21.32
N GLY A 124 16.61 -4.12 21.06
CA GLY A 124 15.53 -3.91 22.02
C GLY A 124 14.26 -4.72 21.70
N LYS A 125 13.14 -4.26 22.27
CA LYS A 125 11.81 -4.86 21.99
C LYS A 125 11.35 -4.58 20.56
N GLU A 126 11.69 -3.40 20.05
CA GLU A 126 11.34 -2.91 18.71
C GLU A 126 12.28 -3.42 17.61
N GLY A 127 13.21 -4.32 17.93
CA GLY A 127 14.13 -4.91 16.96
C GLY A 127 15.42 -4.11 16.82
N LEU A 128 15.68 -3.61 15.61
CA LEU A 128 16.94 -2.99 15.21
C LEU A 128 16.72 -1.49 15.01
N GLU A 129 17.40 -0.65 15.79
CA GLU A 129 17.18 0.79 15.73
C GLU A 129 18.01 1.42 14.60
N CYS A 130 17.33 2.16 13.73
CA CYS A 130 17.99 2.97 12.72
C CYS A 130 18.44 4.31 13.32
N PRO A 131 19.65 4.79 12.98
CA PRO A 131 20.09 6.11 13.41
C PRO A 131 19.13 7.18 12.88
N ALA A 132 18.97 8.27 13.64
CA ALA A 132 18.15 9.39 13.24
C ALA A 132 18.55 9.88 11.85
N GLU A 133 17.57 9.99 10.96
CA GLU A 133 17.82 10.38 9.59
C GLU A 133 18.39 11.82 9.55
N ALA A 134 19.48 12.03 8.81
CA ALA A 134 19.93 13.38 8.51
C ALA A 134 18.79 14.15 7.82
N PRO A 135 18.62 15.47 8.07
CA PRO A 135 17.51 16.22 7.49
C PRO A 135 17.49 16.07 5.97
N LYS A 136 16.47 15.40 5.45
CA LYS A 136 16.22 15.30 4.01
C LYS A 136 15.85 16.69 3.49
N PRO A 137 16.38 17.15 2.34
CA PRO A 137 15.85 18.34 1.70
C PRO A 137 14.36 18.13 1.40
N GLU A 138 13.52 19.07 1.85
CA GLU A 138 12.08 19.03 1.65
C GLU A 138 11.76 18.89 0.15
N LYS A 139 11.23 17.74 -0.23
CA LYS A 139 10.60 17.58 -1.54
C LYS A 139 9.26 18.29 -1.46
N SER A 140 9.21 19.54 -1.93
CA SER A 140 7.99 20.36 -1.96
C SER A 140 6.85 19.56 -2.58
N ARG A 141 5.88 19.17 -1.75
CA ARG A 141 4.69 18.46 -2.15
C ARG A 141 3.77 19.46 -2.86
N GLY A 142 3.84 19.53 -4.18
CA GLY A 142 2.93 20.33 -4.99
C GLY A 142 1.49 19.94 -4.66
N GLN A 143 0.74 20.85 -4.03
CA GLN A 143 -0.70 20.70 -3.83
C GLN A 143 -1.40 20.83 -5.18
N ILE A 144 -1.75 19.70 -5.81
CA ILE A 144 -2.78 19.71 -6.84
C ILE A 144 -4.12 19.66 -6.13
N ALA A 145 -4.54 20.83 -5.62
CA ALA A 145 -5.89 21.09 -5.18
C ALA A 145 -6.70 21.62 -6.36
N ALA A 146 -7.00 20.77 -7.35
CA ALA A 146 -7.77 21.19 -8.53
C ALA A 146 -8.84 20.18 -8.99
N THR A 147 -9.14 19.15 -8.20
CA THR A 147 -10.13 18.13 -8.61
C THR A 147 -11.56 18.46 -8.17
N ARG A 148 -11.75 19.38 -7.21
CA ARG A 148 -13.09 19.69 -6.65
C ARG A 148 -13.92 20.62 -7.54
N SER A 149 -13.27 21.51 -8.30
CA SER A 149 -13.94 22.51 -9.15
C SER A 149 -14.52 21.92 -10.43
N ILE A 150 -13.88 20.88 -10.99
CA ILE A 150 -14.33 20.24 -12.24
C ILE A 150 -15.65 19.48 -12.02
N ILE A 151 -15.81 18.83 -10.87
CA ILE A 151 -17.01 18.06 -10.54
C ILE A 151 -18.23 18.98 -10.38
N LEU A 152 -18.07 20.13 -9.71
CA LEU A 152 -19.16 21.10 -9.53
C LEU A 152 -19.60 21.74 -10.86
N ALA A 153 -18.65 22.04 -11.75
CA ALA A 153 -18.96 22.59 -13.07
C ALA A 153 -19.75 21.60 -13.93
N LEU A 154 -19.37 20.32 -13.93
CA LEU A 154 -20.08 19.27 -14.68
C LEU A 154 -21.51 19.07 -14.17
N THR A 155 -21.74 19.12 -12.86
CA THR A 155 -23.09 19.00 -12.29
C THR A 155 -24.01 20.17 -12.65
N ALA A 156 -23.47 21.40 -12.69
CA ALA A 156 -24.27 22.58 -13.05
C ALA A 156 -24.68 22.57 -14.53
N ILE A 157 -23.78 22.15 -15.42
CA ILE A 157 -24.05 22.06 -16.87
C ILE A 157 -25.15 21.02 -17.15
N LEU A 158 -25.11 19.86 -16.48
CA LEU A 158 -26.12 18.82 -16.64
C LEU A 158 -27.52 19.28 -16.20
N LEU A 159 -27.61 20.05 -15.10
CA LEU A 159 -28.88 20.61 -14.61
C LEU A 159 -29.49 21.63 -15.58
N VAL A 160 -28.67 22.54 -16.12
CA VAL A 160 -29.16 23.54 -17.10
C VAL A 160 -29.67 22.87 -18.37
N LEU A 161 -28.99 21.84 -18.86
CA LEU A 161 -29.42 21.09 -20.04
C LEU A 161 -30.73 20.33 -19.82
N SER A 162 -30.99 19.85 -18.60
CA SER A 162 -32.23 19.16 -18.26
C SER A 162 -33.42 20.11 -18.06
N PHE A 163 -33.18 21.36 -17.64
CA PHE A 163 -34.21 22.41 -17.61
C PHE A 163 -34.57 22.95 -19.00
N ASN A 164 -33.61 23.04 -19.92
CA ASN A 164 -33.86 23.51 -21.30
C ASN A 164 -34.51 22.46 -22.21
N MET A 165 -34.57 21.19 -21.78
CA MET A 165 -35.24 20.10 -22.51
C MET A 165 -36.68 19.82 -22.03
N PHE A 166 -37.18 20.58 -21.06
CA PHE A 166 -38.55 20.55 -20.55
C PHE A 166 -39.32 21.78 -21.04
#